data_AF-W4KAF1-F1
#
_entry.id   AF-W4KAF1-F1
#
_cell.length_a   1.000
_cell.length_b   1.000
_cell.length_c   1.000
_cell.angle_alpha   90.00
_cell.angle_beta   90.00
_cell.angle_gamma   90.00
#
_symmetry.space_group_name_H-M   'P 1'
#
loop_
_entity.id
_entity.type
_entity.pdbx_description
1 polymer ?
#
loop_
_entity_poly.entity_id
_entity_poly.type
_entity_poly.pdbx_seq_one_letter_code
_entity_poly.pdbx_strand_id
1 'polypeptide(L)' 'ATIDSACEGIIVNKVWVKKHHFPTYSLNRPIRVHNVNDTINKAGLIRLALDVSLK' A
#
# COMPACT_ATOMS: atom_id res chain seq x y z
N ALA A 1 -12.43 1.80 -6.91
CA ALA A 1 -10.99 1.47 -7.00
C ALA A 1 -10.45 2.10 -8.28
N THR A 2 -9.17 2.45 -8.32
CA THR A 2 -8.50 2.91 -9.55
C THR A 2 -7.71 1.74 -10.12
N ILE A 3 -7.84 1.49 -11.41
CA ILE A 3 -7.04 0.48 -12.12
C ILE A 3 -5.80 1.18 -12.66
N ASP A 4 -4.64 0.75 -12.19
CA ASP A 4 -3.34 1.25 -12.64
C ASP A 4 -2.55 0.07 -13.21
N SER A 5 -2.43 0.01 -14.54
CA SER A 5 -1.70 -1.06 -15.24
C SER A 5 -0.21 -1.08 -14.92
N ALA A 6 0.36 0.02 -14.42
CA ALA A 6 1.75 0.11 -14.02
C ALA A 6 1.99 -0.30 -12.56
N CYS A 7 0.92 -0.56 -11.79
CA CYS A 7 1.01 -0.98 -10.40
C CYS A 7 1.07 -2.52 -10.30
N GLU A 8 2.19 -3.05 -9.82
CA GLU A 8 2.42 -4.50 -9.67
C GLU A 8 1.69 -5.13 -8.46
N GLY A 9 0.79 -4.40 -7.79
CA GLY A 9 0.09 -4.88 -6.61
C GLY A 9 -1.15 -4.09 -6.23
N ILE A 10 -1.74 -4.42 -5.07
CA ILE A 10 -2.90 -3.72 -4.53
C ILE A 10 -2.42 -2.75 -3.45
N ILE A 11 -2.64 -1.45 -3.69
CA ILE A 11 -2.33 -0.40 -2.72
C ILE A 11 -3.65 0.14 -2.16
N VAL A 12 -3.76 0.16 -0.83
CA VAL A 12 -4.97 0.60 -0.13
C VAL A 12 -4.68 1.87 0.67
N ASN A 13 -5.60 2.85 0.62
CA ASN A 13 -5.47 4.09 1.35
C ASN A 13 -5.48 3.85 2.88
N LYS A 14 -4.45 4.32 3.59
CA LYS A 14 -4.29 4.13 5.04
C LYS A 14 -5.48 4.64 5.88
N VAL A 15 -6.14 5.73 5.48
CA VAL A 15 -7.32 6.25 6.20
C VAL A 15 -8.48 5.27 6.08
N TRP A 16 -8.67 4.68 4.89
CA TRP A 16 -9.70 3.67 4.67
C TRP A 16 -9.43 2.40 5.49
N VAL A 17 -8.19 1.91 5.49
CA VAL A 17 -7.77 0.75 6.31
C VAL A 17 -8.09 0.97 7.80
N LYS A 18 -7.74 2.15 8.33
CA LYS A 18 -8.04 2.52 9.72
C LYS A 18 -9.52 2.61 10.01
N LYS A 19 -10.29 3.26 9.14
CA LYS A 19 -11.75 3.42 9.30
C LYS A 19 -12.46 2.07 9.43
N HIS A 20 -12.00 1.07 8.69
CA HIS A 20 -12.60 -0.26 8.66
C HIS A 20 -11.90 -1.28 9.56
N HIS A 21 -10.92 -0.85 10.38
CA HIS A 21 -10.21 -1.69 11.34
C HIS A 21 -9.61 -2.97 10.74
N PHE A 22 -9.11 -2.89 9.50
CA PHE A 22 -8.43 -4.03 8.90
C PHE A 22 -7.12 -4.35 9.63
N PRO A 23 -6.83 -5.63 9.88
CA PRO A 23 -5.57 -6.04 10.48
C PRO A 23 -4.40 -5.68 9.55
N THR A 24 -3.34 -5.15 10.15
CA THR A 24 -2.10 -4.83 9.43
C THR A 24 -0.90 -5.27 10.24
N TYR A 25 0.19 -5.58 9.56
CA TYR A 25 1.46 -5.90 10.18
C TYR A 25 2.60 -5.09 9.56
N SER A 26 3.64 -4.85 10.35
CA SER A 26 4.83 -4.13 9.91
C SER A 26 5.67 -4.97 8.97
N LEU A 27 6.09 -4.37 7.86
CA LEU A 27 7.04 -4.97 6.93
C LEU A 27 8.47 -4.83 7.47
N ASN A 28 9.22 -5.94 7.47
CA ASN A 28 10.65 -5.93 7.81
C ASN A 28 11.47 -5.07 6.83
N ARG A 29 11.03 -4.99 5.57
CA ARG A 29 11.62 -4.13 4.54
C ARG A 29 10.53 -3.24 3.95
N PRO A 30 10.56 -1.92 4.21
CA PRO A 30 9.60 -1.00 3.61
C PRO A 30 9.72 -0.99 2.08
N ILE A 31 8.58 -0.85 1.40
CA ILE A 31 8.51 -0.80 -0.06
C ILE A 31 8.59 0.66 -0.50
N ARG A 32 9.51 0.95 -1.44
CA ARG A 32 9.59 2.25 -2.12
C ARG A 32 8.59 2.26 -3.26
N VAL A 33 7.72 3.26 -3.29
CA VAL A 33 6.78 3.47 -4.39
C VAL A 33 7.31 4.59 -5.26
N HIS A 34 7.42 4.32 -6.55
CA HIS A 34 7.80 5.28 -7.58
C HIS A 34 6.55 5.73 -8.33
N ASN A 35 6.50 6.99 -8.71
CA ASN A 35 5.49 7.49 -9.64
C ASN A 35 5.83 7.02 -11.06
N VAL A 36 4.88 7.17 -12.00
CA VAL A 36 5.09 6.85 -13.42
C VAL A 36 6.30 7.59 -14.03
N ASN A 37 6.63 8.77 -13.52
CA ASN A 37 7.80 9.55 -13.93
C ASN A 37 9.10 9.21 -13.15
N ASP A 38 9.14 8.04 -12.51
CA ASP A 38 10.25 7.50 -11.71
C ASP A 38 10.68 8.33 -10.47
N THR A 39 9.91 9.38 -10.14
CA THR A 39 10.15 10.12 -8.89
C THR A 39 9.61 9.35 -7.69
N ILE A 40 10.26 9.51 -6.53
CA ILE A 40 9.79 8.93 -5.27
C ILE A 40 8.38 9.48 -4.96
N ASN A 41 7.45 8.57 -4.66
CA ASN A 41 6.09 8.95 -4.31
C ASN A 41 6.07 9.78 -3.01
N LYS A 42 5.31 10.89 -3.00
CA LYS A 42 5.23 11.82 -1.86
C LYS A 42 4.57 11.21 -0.62
N ALA A 43 3.80 10.12 -0.77
CA ALA A 43 3.26 9.37 0.36
C ALA A 43 4.34 8.62 1.15
N GLY A 44 5.55 8.53 0.61
CA GLY A 44 6.70 7.89 1.24
C GLY A 44 6.69 6.37 1.07
N LEU A 45 7.32 5.68 2.03
CA LEU A 45 7.48 4.23 2.00
C LEU A 45 6.23 3.52 2.53
N ILE A 46 5.82 2.45 1.86
CA ILE A 46 4.84 1.51 2.43
C ILE A 46 5.55 0.68 3.50
N ARG A 47 5.07 0.78 4.74
CA ARG A 47 5.63 0.07 5.90
C ARG A 47 4.71 -0.97 6.50
N LEU A 48 3.46 -1.02 6.04
CA LEU A 48 2.42 -1.89 6.56
C LEU A 48 1.84 -2.70 5.40
N ALA A 49 1.63 -3.99 5.63
CA ALA A 49 0.82 -4.84 4.77
C ALA A 49 -0.52 -5.13 5.45
N LEU A 50 -1.58 -5.29 4.66
CA LEU A 50 -2.83 -5.85 5.16
C LEU A 50 -2.67 -7.35 5.35
N ASP A 51 -3.21 -7.86 6.45
CA ASP A 51 -3.46 -9.29 6.60
C ASP A 51 -4.81 -9.61 5.94
N VAL A 52 -4.73 -10.02 4.67
CA VAL A 52 -5.89 -10.46 3.88
C VAL A 52 -6.03 -11.98 3.92
N SER A 53 -5.72 -12.62 5.06
CA SER A 53 -6.14 -13.99 5.33
C SER A 53 -7.68 -14.05 5.35
N LEU A 54 -8.26 -13.95 4.16
CA LEU A 54 -9.67 -14.13 3.85
C LEU A 54 -9.93 -15.62 4.04
N LYS A 55 -10.52 -15.97 5.19
CA LYS A 55 -11.18 -17.26 5.35
C LYS A 55 -12.45 -17.30 4.50
#